data_AF-A0AAV2PXQ6-F1
#
_entry.id   AF-A0AAV2PXQ6-F1
#
_cell.length_a   1.000
_cell.length_b   1.000
_cell.length_c   1.000
_cell.angle_alpha   90.00
_cell.angle_beta   90.00
_cell.angle_gamma   90.00
#
_symmetry.space_group_name_H-M   'P 1'
#
loop_
_entity.id
_entity.type
_entity.pdbx_description
1 polymer ?
#
loop_
_entity_poly.entity_id
_entity_poly.type
_entity_poly.pdbx_seq_one_letter_code
_entity_poly.pdbx_strand_id
1 'polypeptide(L)'
;YRCDGYNDCSDGSDEENCPSEISVDNPYMDHYPDAQWGAEEDCPTGHAFAFDMKYEKPGAVDQTSVNAVKMYCRDDSNGALTGQITSFEGRYGDYMGLRTCPEDDDKLTGFRLQVWPYQGTFGDDWAIDNVQISCNGNYTLDGMGNNVFEEEMNNDVRKV
;
A
#
# COMPACT_ATOMS: atom_id res chain seq x y z
N TYR A 1 -20.37 -6.11 0.53
CA TYR A 1 -21.58 -5.98 1.35
C TYR A 1 -21.47 -4.95 2.44
N ARG A 2 -20.30 -4.57 2.97
CA ARG A 2 -20.18 -3.31 3.74
C ARG A 2 -18.84 -2.67 3.47
N CYS A 3 -18.86 -1.37 3.19
CA CYS A 3 -17.68 -0.54 2.95
C CYS A 3 -16.76 -1.08 1.87
N ASP A 4 -17.34 -1.61 0.80
CA ASP A 4 -16.59 -2.11 -0.37
C ASP A 4 -16.77 -1.23 -1.60
N GLY A 5 -17.43 -0.09 -1.46
CA GLY A 5 -17.67 0.86 -2.54
C GLY A 5 -18.82 0.47 -3.46
N TYR A 6 -19.53 -0.65 -3.19
CA TYR A 6 -20.70 -1.07 -3.94
C TYR A 6 -21.95 -0.96 -3.07
N ASN A 7 -23.02 -0.41 -3.63
CA ASN A 7 -24.30 -0.38 -2.94
C ASN A 7 -24.99 -1.75 -3.04
N ASP A 8 -24.75 -2.61 -2.05
CA ASP A 8 -25.36 -3.93 -1.94
C ASP A 8 -26.70 -3.89 -1.21
N CYS A 9 -27.00 -2.81 -0.45
CA CYS A 9 -28.30 -2.62 0.20
C CYS A 9 -29.26 -1.75 -0.63
N SER A 10 -30.57 -1.97 -0.49
CA SER A 10 -31.56 -1.17 -1.26
C SER A 10 -31.56 0.32 -0.90
N ASP A 11 -31.02 0.65 0.28
CA ASP A 11 -31.01 1.98 0.88
C ASP A 11 -29.60 2.59 0.97
N GLY A 12 -28.54 1.93 0.49
CA GLY A 12 -27.17 2.47 0.57
C GLY A 12 -26.53 2.41 1.96
N SER A 13 -27.24 1.86 2.95
CA SER A 13 -26.81 1.89 4.35
C SER A 13 -25.54 1.08 4.64
N ASP A 14 -25.15 0.20 3.73
CA ASP A 14 -23.92 -0.57 3.81
C ASP A 14 -22.65 0.21 3.49
N GLU A 15 -22.78 1.34 2.82
CA GLU A 15 -21.68 2.27 2.51
C GLU A 15 -21.74 3.55 3.39
N GLU A 16 -22.65 3.59 4.38
CA GLU A 16 -22.71 4.66 5.37
C GLU A 16 -21.82 4.36 6.60
N ASN A 17 -21.15 5.38 7.13
CA ASN A 17 -20.24 5.29 8.30
C ASN A 17 -19.07 4.32 8.15
N CYS A 18 -18.54 4.18 6.94
CA CYS A 18 -17.31 3.44 6.72
C CYS A 18 -16.12 4.16 7.37
N PRO A 19 -15.18 3.40 7.99
CA PRO A 19 -13.96 3.99 8.52
C PRO A 19 -13.21 4.69 7.37
N SER A 20 -12.89 5.96 7.57
CA SER A 20 -12.05 6.73 6.64
C SER A 20 -10.57 6.36 6.77
N GLU A 21 -10.23 5.57 7.80
CA GLU A 21 -8.88 5.15 8.13
C GLU A 21 -8.83 3.63 8.16
N ILE A 22 -7.96 3.08 7.30
CA ILE A 22 -7.62 1.65 7.31
C ILE A 22 -6.20 1.57 7.87
N SER A 23 -6.07 1.22 9.15
CA SER A 23 -4.77 0.93 9.76
C SER A 23 -4.48 -0.57 9.70
N VAL A 24 -3.23 -0.93 9.45
CA VAL A 24 -2.73 -2.28 9.68
C VAL A 24 -1.89 -2.24 10.93
N ASP A 25 -2.42 -2.77 12.03
CA ASP A 25 -1.64 -2.94 13.24
C ASP A 25 -0.57 -4.00 12.97
N ASN A 26 0.71 -3.60 12.97
CA ASN A 26 1.80 -4.56 13.05
C ASN A 26 1.93 -5.03 14.51
N PRO A 27 1.55 -6.28 14.85
CA PRO A 27 1.57 -6.75 16.23
C PRO A 27 2.99 -6.84 16.82
N TYR A 28 4.03 -6.69 16.00
CA TYR A 28 5.44 -6.71 16.40
C TYR A 28 6.07 -5.31 16.55
N MET A 29 5.29 -4.24 16.38
CA MET A 29 5.81 -2.87 16.53
C MET A 29 6.12 -2.51 18.01
N ASP A 30 5.72 -3.35 18.98
CA ASP A 30 5.99 -3.15 20.40
C ASP A 30 7.48 -3.39 20.79
N HIS A 31 8.27 -3.98 19.90
CA HIS A 31 9.67 -4.33 20.15
C HIS A 31 10.70 -3.32 19.66
N TYR A 32 10.32 -2.31 18.86
CA TYR A 32 11.23 -1.29 18.34
C TYR A 32 10.84 0.11 18.83
N PRO A 33 11.39 0.59 19.96
CA PRO A 33 11.06 1.89 20.55
C PRO A 33 11.45 3.09 19.66
N ASP A 34 12.26 2.88 18.63
CA ASP A 34 12.73 3.91 17.69
C ASP A 34 11.92 3.98 16.40
N ALA A 35 10.95 3.09 16.18
CA ALA A 35 10.06 3.15 15.02
C ALA A 35 9.05 4.29 15.22
N GLN A 36 9.25 5.41 14.52
CA GLN A 36 8.38 6.58 14.59
C GLN A 36 7.57 6.72 13.30
N TRP A 37 6.28 6.99 13.44
CA TRP A 37 5.44 7.40 12.32
C TRP A 37 5.97 8.71 11.72
N GLY A 38 6.01 8.77 10.39
CA GLY A 38 6.20 10.02 9.67
C GLY A 38 5.01 10.97 9.87
N ALA A 39 5.12 12.19 9.34
CA ALA A 39 3.97 13.08 9.28
C ALA A 39 2.89 12.46 8.40
N GLU A 40 1.65 12.48 8.86
CA GLU A 40 0.50 12.16 8.03
C GLU A 40 0.33 13.24 6.96
N GLU A 41 0.03 12.82 5.74
CA GLU A 41 -0.15 13.72 4.59
C GLU A 41 -1.41 13.34 3.83
N ASP A 42 -2.26 14.33 3.56
CA ASP A 42 -3.50 14.19 2.82
C ASP A 42 -3.41 14.84 1.44
N CYS A 43 -4.24 14.37 0.51
CA CYS A 43 -4.42 15.06 -0.76
C CYS A 43 -4.92 16.49 -0.53
N PRO A 44 -4.24 17.52 -1.06
CA PRO A 44 -4.65 18.92 -0.86
C PRO A 44 -6.08 19.20 -1.32
N THR A 45 -6.44 18.60 -2.45
CA THR A 45 -7.82 18.53 -2.97
C THR A 45 -8.00 17.22 -3.74
N GLY A 46 -9.24 16.69 -3.70
CA GLY A 46 -9.64 15.49 -4.41
C GLY A 46 -9.18 14.20 -3.75
N HIS A 47 -8.69 13.24 -4.55
CA HIS A 47 -8.37 11.88 -4.08
C HIS A 47 -7.08 11.33 -4.69
N ALA A 48 -6.50 10.33 -4.04
CA ALA A 48 -5.39 9.57 -4.59
C ALA A 48 -5.88 8.58 -5.66
N PHE A 49 -5.20 8.56 -6.81
CA PHE A 49 -5.57 7.73 -7.97
C PHE A 49 -4.41 6.86 -8.50
N ALA A 50 -3.20 7.12 -8.02
CA ALA A 50 -2.01 6.42 -8.44
C ALA A 50 -0.96 6.41 -7.33
N PHE A 51 -0.03 5.45 -7.37
CA PHE A 51 1.10 5.37 -6.45
C PHE A 51 2.40 4.95 -7.14
N ASP A 52 3.53 5.22 -6.49
CA ASP A 52 4.86 4.78 -6.90
C ASP A 52 5.61 4.30 -5.66
N MET A 53 6.38 3.22 -5.83
CA MET A 53 7.13 2.58 -4.74
C MET A 53 8.62 2.82 -4.91
N LYS A 54 9.28 3.12 -3.79
CA LYS A 54 10.72 3.29 -3.72
C LYS A 54 11.38 2.08 -3.06
N TYR A 55 12.24 1.39 -3.78
CA TYR A 55 13.05 0.26 -3.28
C TYR A 55 14.37 0.15 -4.07
N GLU A 56 15.30 -0.74 -3.73
CA GLU A 56 16.50 -1.00 -4.56
C GLU A 56 16.32 -2.27 -5.38
N LYS A 57 16.82 -2.30 -6.62
CA LYS A 57 16.64 -3.49 -7.47
C LYS A 57 17.44 -4.68 -6.92
N PRO A 58 16.93 -5.92 -7.06
CA PRO A 58 17.65 -7.12 -6.64
C PRO A 58 19.04 -7.20 -7.30
N GLY A 59 20.07 -7.48 -6.48
CA GLY A 59 21.48 -7.47 -6.88
C GLY A 59 22.33 -6.37 -6.22
N ALA A 60 21.70 -5.44 -5.50
CA ALA A 60 22.34 -4.69 -4.43
C ALA A 60 22.68 -5.64 -3.25
N VAL A 61 23.57 -5.22 -2.36
CA VAL A 61 24.21 -6.10 -1.35
C VAL A 61 23.21 -6.60 -0.28
N ASP A 62 21.98 -6.08 -0.31
CA ASP A 62 20.83 -6.38 0.52
C ASP A 62 19.57 -6.63 -0.35
N GLN A 63 18.72 -7.56 0.08
CA GLN A 63 17.37 -7.65 -0.47
C GLN A 63 16.58 -6.51 0.18
N THR A 64 16.20 -5.52 -0.61
CA THR A 64 15.71 -4.26 -0.08
C THR A 64 14.20 -4.27 0.07
N SER A 65 13.76 -4.06 1.31
CA SER A 65 12.38 -3.72 1.62
C SER A 65 11.99 -2.38 0.96
N VAL A 66 10.69 -2.12 0.95
CA VAL A 66 10.11 -0.84 0.53
C VAL A 66 10.59 0.29 1.45
N ASN A 67 11.16 1.33 0.84
CA ASN A 67 11.71 2.50 1.52
C ASN A 67 10.76 3.71 1.54
N ALA A 68 9.80 3.76 0.61
CA ALA A 68 8.73 4.77 0.60
C ALA A 68 7.58 4.34 -0.33
N VAL A 69 6.39 4.87 -0.05
CA VAL A 69 5.23 4.84 -0.96
C VAL A 69 4.81 6.27 -1.22
N LYS A 70 4.79 6.67 -2.49
CA LYS A 70 4.30 7.99 -2.92
C LYS A 70 2.95 7.83 -3.57
N MET A 71 1.97 8.62 -3.17
CA MET A 71 0.67 8.69 -3.83
C MET A 71 0.52 9.99 -4.60
N TYR A 72 -0.27 9.94 -5.67
CA TYR A 72 -0.56 11.06 -6.57
C TYR A 72 -2.04 11.40 -6.48
N CYS A 73 -2.31 12.69 -6.28
CA CYS A 73 -3.65 13.21 -6.05
C CYS A 73 -4.18 13.92 -7.29
N ARG A 74 -5.48 13.79 -7.53
CA ARG A 74 -6.18 14.53 -8.58
C ARG A 74 -7.47 15.15 -8.08
N ASP A 75 -7.85 16.24 -8.71
CA ASP A 75 -9.08 16.97 -8.43
C ASP A 75 -10.32 16.20 -8.92
N ASP A 76 -11.34 16.07 -8.07
CA ASP A 76 -12.59 15.37 -8.43
C ASP A 76 -13.36 16.05 -9.58
N SER A 77 -13.20 17.36 -9.79
CA SER A 77 -14.02 18.12 -10.74
C SER A 77 -13.49 18.11 -12.17
N ASN A 78 -12.17 18.00 -12.34
CA ASN A 78 -11.52 18.16 -13.64
C ASN A 78 -10.35 17.19 -13.87
N GLY A 79 -10.05 16.29 -12.92
CA GLY A 79 -8.99 15.28 -13.04
C GLY A 79 -7.57 15.85 -13.04
N ALA A 80 -7.38 17.15 -12.79
CA ALA A 80 -6.06 17.76 -12.77
C ALA A 80 -5.23 17.24 -11.59
N LEU A 81 -3.92 17.08 -11.77
CA LEU A 81 -3.00 16.73 -10.70
C LEU A 81 -2.96 17.85 -9.65
N THR A 82 -3.27 17.51 -8.40
CA THR A 82 -3.36 18.48 -7.29
C THR A 82 -2.19 18.38 -6.33
N GLY A 83 -1.52 17.23 -6.27
CA GLY A 83 -0.39 17.04 -5.38
C GLY A 83 0.19 15.64 -5.40
N GLN A 84 1.22 15.47 -4.58
CA GLN A 84 1.87 14.19 -4.28
C GLN A 84 2.09 14.14 -2.77
N ILE A 85 1.82 12.99 -2.18
CA ILE A 85 1.98 12.73 -0.73
C ILE A 85 2.85 11.49 -0.55
N THR A 86 3.66 11.46 0.49
CA THR A 86 4.63 10.36 0.73
C THR A 86 4.80 10.03 2.21
N SER A 87 4.43 10.93 3.13
CA SER A 87 4.77 10.81 4.56
C SER A 87 6.30 10.74 4.75
N PHE A 88 6.84 9.64 5.30
CA PHE A 88 8.28 9.44 5.45
C PHE A 88 8.89 8.83 4.20
N GLU A 89 9.93 9.46 3.66
CA GLU A 89 10.71 8.94 2.52
C GLU A 89 12.10 8.46 2.95
N GLY A 90 12.37 7.16 2.78
CA GLY A 90 13.70 6.59 2.99
C GLY A 90 14.76 7.13 2.04
N ARG A 91 16.02 7.12 2.51
CA ARG A 91 17.17 7.68 1.78
C ARG A 91 17.56 6.89 0.53
N TYR A 92 17.39 5.57 0.56
CA TYR A 92 17.90 4.64 -0.45
C TYR A 92 16.81 4.20 -1.42
N GLY A 93 17.22 3.65 -2.56
CA GLY A 93 16.31 3.24 -3.63
C GLY A 93 15.90 4.33 -4.61
N ASP A 94 15.25 3.88 -5.67
CA ASP A 94 14.64 4.71 -6.70
C ASP A 94 13.14 4.44 -6.76
N TYR A 95 12.36 5.42 -7.20
CA TYR A 95 10.96 5.21 -7.54
C TYR A 95 10.87 4.37 -8.82
N MET A 96 10.08 3.30 -8.77
CA MET A 96 10.06 2.23 -9.77
C MET A 96 8.99 2.42 -10.84
N GLY A 97 8.27 3.53 -10.76
CA GLY A 97 7.34 4.00 -11.76
C GLY A 97 5.89 3.88 -11.32
N LEU A 98 5.11 4.84 -11.79
CA LEU A 98 3.71 5.02 -11.44
C LEU A 98 2.85 3.79 -11.73
N ARG A 99 1.94 3.49 -10.80
CA ARG A 99 0.82 2.56 -10.91
C ARG A 99 -0.45 3.37 -10.78
N THR A 100 -1.25 3.40 -11.85
CA THR A 100 -2.42 4.28 -11.97
C THR A 100 -3.67 3.46 -12.14
N CYS A 101 -4.75 3.82 -11.43
CA CYS A 101 -6.05 3.25 -11.71
C CYS A 101 -6.47 3.57 -13.15
N PRO A 102 -7.15 2.64 -13.84
CA PRO A 102 -7.39 2.74 -15.27
C PRO A 102 -8.33 3.87 -15.67
N GLU A 103 -9.34 4.20 -14.85
CA GLU A 103 -10.37 5.19 -15.20
C GLU A 103 -10.09 6.60 -14.63
N ASP A 104 -10.67 7.62 -15.28
CA ASP A 104 -10.45 9.03 -14.97
C ASP A 104 -11.07 9.51 -13.64
N ASP A 105 -11.99 8.74 -13.06
CA ASP A 105 -12.65 8.99 -11.77
C ASP A 105 -12.33 7.93 -10.69
N ASP A 106 -11.54 6.91 -11.04
CA ASP A 106 -11.09 5.89 -10.10
C ASP A 106 -10.28 6.44 -8.90
N LYS A 107 -10.49 5.83 -7.75
CA LYS A 107 -9.83 6.17 -6.48
C LYS A 107 -9.10 4.95 -5.95
N LEU A 108 -7.97 5.17 -5.30
CA LEU A 108 -7.38 4.15 -4.43
C LEU A 108 -8.32 3.96 -3.23
N THR A 109 -8.73 2.72 -2.97
CA THR A 109 -9.79 2.39 -1.99
C THR A 109 -9.35 1.40 -0.91
N GLY A 110 -8.24 0.69 -1.13
CA GLY A 110 -7.74 -0.27 -0.14
C GLY A 110 -6.35 -0.72 -0.49
N PHE A 111 -5.66 -1.35 0.46
CA PHE A 111 -4.33 -1.87 0.26
C PHE A 111 -4.14 -3.21 0.95
N ARG A 112 -3.17 -3.99 0.46
CA ARG A 112 -2.60 -5.12 1.18
C ARG A 112 -1.09 -5.13 1.00
N LEU A 113 -0.42 -5.61 2.04
CA LEU A 113 1.04 -5.63 2.12
C LEU A 113 1.53 -7.08 1.97
N GLN A 114 2.58 -7.26 1.19
CA GLN A 114 3.39 -8.48 1.21
C GLN A 114 4.55 -8.23 2.17
N VAL A 115 4.54 -8.96 3.29
CA VAL A 115 5.54 -8.86 4.36
C VAL A 115 6.28 -10.19 4.48
N TRP A 116 7.57 -10.14 4.82
CA TRP A 116 8.30 -11.38 5.10
C TRP A 116 7.83 -11.98 6.43
N PRO A 117 7.70 -13.32 6.53
CA PRO A 117 7.38 -13.95 7.80
C PRO A 117 8.52 -13.73 8.79
N TYR A 118 8.16 -13.59 10.06
CA TYR A 118 9.10 -13.48 11.19
C TYR A 118 10.21 -14.55 11.11
N GLN A 119 11.47 -14.13 11.12
CA GLN A 119 12.63 -15.03 10.96
C GLN A 119 13.26 -15.47 12.29
N GLY A 120 12.71 -15.04 13.43
CA GLY A 120 13.23 -15.38 14.76
C GLY A 120 14.02 -14.23 15.41
N THR A 121 14.53 -14.46 16.62
CA THR A 121 15.13 -13.42 17.48
C THR A 121 16.49 -12.85 17.04
N PHE A 122 17.06 -13.34 15.93
CA PHE A 122 18.41 -12.95 15.48
C PHE A 122 18.47 -12.62 13.97
N GLY A 123 17.33 -12.59 13.28
CA GLY A 123 17.24 -12.13 11.90
C GLY A 123 16.69 -10.70 11.86
N ASP A 124 17.16 -9.89 10.92
CA ASP A 124 16.46 -8.65 10.59
C ASP A 124 15.12 -9.04 9.95
N ASP A 125 14.00 -8.75 10.61
CA ASP A 125 12.67 -8.96 10.04
C ASP A 125 12.45 -7.88 8.97
N TRP A 126 12.48 -8.27 7.70
CA TRP A 126 12.27 -7.35 6.59
C TRP A 126 10.81 -6.89 6.52
N ALA A 127 10.65 -5.57 6.37
CA ALA A 127 9.41 -4.85 6.60
C ALA A 127 8.31 -5.21 5.57
N ILE A 128 8.31 -4.54 4.44
CA ILE A 128 7.35 -4.69 3.35
C ILE A 128 8.17 -4.98 2.10
N ASP A 129 7.79 -6.00 1.33
CA ASP A 129 8.47 -6.37 0.07
C ASP A 129 7.66 -5.92 -1.15
N ASN A 130 6.33 -5.98 -1.07
CA ASN A 130 5.45 -5.47 -2.11
C ASN A 130 4.17 -4.86 -1.50
N VAL A 131 3.52 -3.98 -2.26
CA VAL A 131 2.22 -3.39 -1.91
C VAL A 131 1.29 -3.59 -3.08
N GLN A 132 0.07 -4.01 -2.79
CA GLN A 132 -1.03 -3.98 -3.75
C GLN A 132 -2.10 -3.01 -3.29
N ILE A 133 -2.57 -2.17 -4.20
CA ILE A 133 -3.61 -1.17 -3.92
C ILE A 133 -4.81 -1.40 -4.83
N SER A 134 -6.00 -1.44 -4.25
CA SER A 134 -7.27 -1.61 -4.95
C SER A 134 -7.82 -0.27 -5.44
N CYS A 135 -8.39 -0.28 -6.63
CA CYS A 135 -9.22 0.79 -7.18
C CYS A 135 -10.69 0.45 -6.97
N ASN A 136 -11.56 1.46 -6.83
CA ASN A 136 -13.02 1.30 -6.80
C ASN A 136 -13.56 0.48 -8.00
N GLY A 137 -12.94 0.54 -9.18
CA GLY A 137 -13.33 -0.21 -10.38
C GLY A 137 -13.00 -1.72 -10.43
N ASN A 138 -12.87 -2.41 -9.28
CA ASN A 138 -12.42 -3.82 -9.20
C ASN A 138 -11.05 -4.08 -9.87
N TYR A 139 -10.19 -3.06 -9.90
CA TYR A 139 -8.82 -3.16 -10.40
C TYR A 139 -7.84 -3.22 -9.22
N THR A 140 -6.78 -4.01 -9.34
CA THR A 140 -5.71 -4.06 -8.33
C THR A 140 -4.38 -3.72 -9.00
N LEU A 141 -3.72 -2.72 -8.44
CA LEU A 141 -2.42 -2.25 -8.86
C LEU A 141 -1.34 -2.98 -8.09
N ASP A 142 -0.38 -3.58 -8.81
CA ASP A 142 0.78 -4.25 -8.21
C ASP A 142 1.99 -3.32 -8.18
N GLY A 143 2.62 -3.21 -7.01
CA GLY A 143 3.83 -2.43 -6.79
C GLY A 143 5.06 -2.93 -7.55
N MET A 144 5.01 -4.17 -8.05
CA MET A 144 6.10 -4.89 -8.69
C MET A 144 7.34 -4.95 -7.80
N GLY A 145 7.15 -5.08 -6.48
CA GLY A 145 8.21 -5.52 -5.55
C GLY A 145 8.74 -6.91 -5.91
N ASN A 146 9.72 -7.42 -5.17
CA ASN A 146 10.33 -8.70 -5.52
C ASN A 146 9.27 -9.81 -5.59
N ASN A 147 9.04 -10.36 -6.78
CA ASN A 147 8.38 -11.64 -6.90
C ASN A 147 9.39 -12.69 -6.42
N VAL A 148 9.37 -13.02 -5.13
CA VAL A 148 9.99 -14.26 -4.65
C VAL A 148 9.34 -15.36 -5.50
N PHE A 149 10.11 -15.92 -6.43
CA PHE A 149 9.67 -16.99 -7.31
C PHE A 149 9.01 -18.09 -6.46
N GLU A 150 7.90 -18.65 -6.96
CA GLU A 150 6.94 -19.58 -6.33
C GLU A 150 7.52 -20.81 -5.58
N GLU A 151 8.83 -20.97 -5.44
CA GLU A 151 9.46 -22.15 -4.85
C GLU A 151 9.69 -22.07 -3.32
N GLU A 152 9.60 -20.89 -2.68
CA GLU A 152 9.73 -20.77 -1.21
C GLU A 152 8.40 -20.63 -0.45
N MET A 153 7.26 -20.51 -1.14
CA MET A 153 5.92 -20.48 -0.51
C MET A 153 5.36 -21.88 -0.15
N ASN A 154 6.17 -22.94 -0.23
CA ASN A 154 5.79 -24.25 0.29
C ASN A 154 6.18 -24.39 1.76
N ASN A 155 5.22 -24.13 2.66
CA ASN A 155 4.86 -24.98 3.82
C ASN A 155 4.23 -24.25 5.02
N ASP A 156 3.37 -23.24 4.86
CA ASP A 156 2.42 -22.94 5.95
C ASP A 156 1.09 -22.32 5.51
N VAL A 157 0.50 -22.83 4.43
CA VAL A 157 -0.93 -22.61 4.19
C VAL A 157 -1.72 -23.60 5.08
N ARG A 158 -1.88 -23.27 6.37
CA ARG A 158 -2.99 -23.83 7.15
C ARG A 158 -4.28 -23.14 6.70
N LYS A 159 -4.95 -23.73 5.71
CA LYS A 159 -6.39 -23.56 5.58
C LYS A 159 -7.05 -24.29 6.74
N VAL A 160 -7.93 -23.59 7.47
CA VAL A 160 -8.90 -24.21 8.38
C VAL A 160 -9.84 -25.09 7.57
#